data_AF-A0A367YU58-F1
#
_entry.id   AF-A0A367YU58-F1
#
_cell.length_a   1.000
_cell.length_b   1.000
_cell.length_c   1.000
_cell.angle_alpha   90.00
_cell.angle_beta   90.00
_cell.angle_gamma   90.00
#
_symmetry.space_group_name_H-M   'P 1'
#
loop_
_entity.id
_entity.type
_entity.pdbx_description
1 polymer ?
#
loop_
_entity_poly.entity_id
_entity_poly.type
_entity_poly.pdbx_seq_one_letter_code
_entity_poly.pdbx_strand_id
1 'polypeptide(L)'
;MIFKRVGDVRPYPDHGYTQKQWAAIAPHQIRLDQLVTTKRTLDLEALLEEDSTFYGDLFAHVVSWQGEFYLEDGLHRALRAALQQRQTLHARVLELG
;
A
#
# COMPACT_ATOMS: atom_id res chain seq x y z
N MET A 1 14.72 -8.24 3.77
CA MET A 1 13.71 -8.36 2.69
C MET A 1 12.78 -7.16 2.82
N ILE A 2 12.39 -6.48 1.72
CA ILE A 2 11.58 -5.24 1.80
C ILE A 2 10.14 -5.55 2.18
N PHE A 3 9.52 -6.54 1.53
CA PHE A 3 8.15 -6.99 1.77
C PHE A 3 8.14 -8.38 2.37
N LYS A 4 7.07 -8.74 3.10
CA LYS A 4 6.85 -10.10 3.61
C LYS A 4 6.76 -11.11 2.47
N ARG A 5 6.04 -10.75 1.42
CA ARG A 5 5.80 -11.56 0.21
C ARG A 5 5.38 -10.66 -0.95
N VAL A 6 5.67 -11.08 -2.17
CA VAL A 6 5.16 -10.44 -3.39
C VAL A 6 3.97 -11.25 -3.91
N GLY A 7 2.81 -10.62 -4.03
CA GLY A 7 1.60 -11.20 -4.61
C GLY A 7 1.16 -10.49 -5.89
N ASP A 8 0.26 -11.10 -6.64
CA ASP A 8 -0.31 -10.60 -7.90
C ASP A 8 -1.84 -10.60 -7.93
N VAL A 9 -2.48 -10.91 -6.78
CA VAL A 9 -3.93 -10.94 -6.62
C VAL A 9 -4.34 -10.33 -5.27
N ARG A 10 -5.61 -9.94 -5.16
CA ARG A 10 -6.27 -9.59 -3.90
C ARG A 10 -6.97 -10.83 -3.34
N PRO A 11 -6.52 -11.41 -2.22
CA PRO A 11 -7.11 -12.65 -1.68
C PRO A 11 -8.32 -12.42 -0.76
N TYR A 12 -8.81 -11.19 -0.68
CA TYR A 12 -10.02 -10.80 0.05
C TYR A 12 -11.18 -10.51 -0.92
N PRO A 13 -12.43 -10.59 -0.44
CA PRO A 13 -13.59 -10.12 -1.21
C PRO A 13 -13.45 -8.65 -1.61
N ASP A 14 -14.09 -8.27 -2.72
CA ASP A 14 -14.22 -6.85 -3.07
C ASP A 14 -14.97 -6.11 -1.96
N HIS A 15 -14.33 -5.07 -1.43
CA HIS A 15 -14.86 -4.26 -0.34
C HIS A 15 -15.59 -3.01 -0.84
N GLY A 16 -15.46 -2.64 -2.12
CA GLY A 16 -16.19 -1.50 -2.72
C GLY A 16 -15.87 -0.13 -2.10
N TYR A 17 -14.73 0.03 -1.40
CA TYR A 17 -14.41 1.33 -0.78
C TYR A 17 -14.05 2.37 -1.83
N THR A 18 -14.74 3.51 -1.74
CA THR A 18 -14.40 4.71 -2.49
C THR A 18 -13.21 5.45 -1.87
N GLN A 19 -12.55 6.33 -2.62
CA GLN A 19 -11.46 7.17 -2.10
C GLN A 19 -11.89 7.99 -0.87
N LYS A 20 -13.14 8.48 -0.84
CA LYS A 20 -13.66 9.25 0.29
C LYS A 20 -13.76 8.41 1.58
N GLN A 21 -14.14 7.14 1.46
CA GLN A 21 -14.20 6.22 2.61
C GLN A 21 -12.80 5.86 3.10
N TRP A 22 -11.84 5.65 2.19
CA TRP A 22 -10.44 5.51 2.56
C TRP A 22 -9.94 6.73 3.32
N ALA A 23 -10.21 7.95 2.84
CA ALA A 23 -9.78 9.19 3.48
C ALA A 23 -10.29 9.36 4.93
N ALA A 24 -11.39 8.69 5.30
CA ALA A 24 -11.94 8.69 6.65
C ALA A 24 -11.19 7.77 7.63
N ILE A 25 -10.40 6.80 7.14
CA ILE A 25 -9.61 5.89 7.97
C ILE A 25 -8.34 6.60 8.43
N ALA A 26 -8.11 6.74 9.74
CA ALA A 26 -6.88 7.37 10.23
C ALA A 26 -5.62 6.62 9.75
N PRO A 27 -4.58 7.33 9.29
CA PRO A 27 -3.34 6.70 8.86
C PRO A 27 -2.50 6.24 10.06
N HIS A 28 -1.87 5.07 9.93
CA HIS A 28 -0.97 4.50 10.94
C HIS A 28 0.35 4.07 10.30
N GLN A 29 1.38 3.93 11.11
CA GLN A 29 2.67 3.46 10.65
C GLN A 29 2.66 1.92 10.53
N ILE A 30 3.03 1.40 9.36
CA ILE A 30 3.19 -0.03 9.11
C ILE A 30 4.63 -0.32 8.67
N ARG A 31 5.17 -1.46 9.12
CA ARG A 31 6.47 -1.94 8.66
C ARG A 31 6.37 -2.54 7.27
N LEU A 32 7.32 -2.22 6.41
CA LEU A 32 7.36 -2.73 5.05
C LEU A 32 7.47 -4.26 5.02
N ASP A 33 8.24 -4.84 5.94
CA ASP A 33 8.46 -6.29 6.06
C ASP A 33 7.24 -7.08 6.56
N GLN A 34 6.15 -6.41 6.93
CA GLN A 34 4.86 -7.02 7.26
C GLN A 34 3.90 -7.06 6.06
N LEU A 35 4.20 -6.31 5.00
CA LEU A 35 3.30 -6.15 3.86
C LEU A 35 3.45 -7.27 2.84
N VAL A 36 2.32 -7.73 2.33
CA VAL A 36 2.18 -8.56 1.14
C VAL A 36 1.71 -7.66 -0.01
N THR A 37 2.42 -7.60 -1.12
CA THR A 37 1.96 -6.81 -2.27
C THR A 37 0.77 -7.49 -2.96
N THR A 38 -0.12 -6.71 -3.53
CA THR A 38 -1.20 -7.21 -4.40
C THR A 38 -0.89 -7.05 -5.90
N LYS A 39 0.22 -6.39 -6.21
CA LYS A 39 0.76 -6.20 -7.56
C LYS A 39 2.20 -6.72 -7.60
N ARG A 40 2.56 -7.39 -8.69
CA ARG A 40 3.92 -7.88 -8.95
C ARG A 40 4.77 -6.89 -9.74
N THR A 41 4.15 -6.20 -10.69
CA THR A 41 4.83 -5.26 -11.58
C THR A 41 4.70 -3.84 -11.04
N LEU A 42 5.81 -3.12 -11.07
CA LEU A 42 5.87 -1.70 -10.81
C LEU A 42 6.24 -1.01 -12.12
N ASP A 43 5.49 0.03 -12.47
CA ASP A 43 5.84 0.89 -13.58
C ASP A 43 6.97 1.86 -13.16
N LEU A 44 8.11 1.81 -13.84
CA LEU A 44 9.24 2.68 -13.53
C LEU A 44 9.00 4.12 -13.96
N GLU A 45 8.20 4.35 -15.00
CA GLU A 45 7.85 5.70 -15.46
C GLU A 45 7.02 6.40 -14.37
N ALA A 46 6.01 5.73 -13.84
CA ALA A 46 5.22 6.21 -12.71
C ALA A 46 6.02 6.35 -11.39
N LEU A 47 7.18 5.68 -11.25
CA LEU A 47 8.04 5.85 -10.07
C LEU A 47 8.87 7.14 -10.13
N LEU A 48 9.31 7.51 -11.34
CA LEU A 48 10.28 8.57 -11.62
C LEU A 48 9.65 9.94 -11.94
N GLU A 49 8.33 10.01 -12.14
CA GLU A 49 7.64 11.30 -12.33
C GLU A 49 7.85 12.24 -11.13
N GLU A 50 8.56 13.35 -11.38
CA GLU A 50 8.77 14.46 -10.44
C GLU A 50 7.47 15.23 -10.15
N ASP A 51 6.56 15.25 -11.13
CA ASP A 51 5.27 15.96 -11.13
C ASP A 51 4.08 15.04 -10.89
N SER A 52 4.24 13.95 -10.12
CA SER A 52 3.08 13.24 -9.60
C SER A 52 2.36 14.16 -8.60
N THR A 53 1.60 15.13 -9.10
CA THR A 53 0.39 15.62 -8.47
C THR A 53 -0.34 14.35 -8.09
N PHE A 54 -0.22 13.95 -6.83
CA PHE A 54 -0.74 12.68 -6.36
C PHE A 54 -2.26 12.82 -6.41
N TYR A 55 -2.87 12.48 -7.55
CA TYR A 55 -4.31 12.40 -7.74
C TYR A 55 -4.81 11.17 -6.98
N GLY A 56 -4.71 11.23 -5.65
CA GLY A 56 -5.00 10.12 -4.78
C GLY A 56 -4.65 10.41 -3.32
N ASP A 57 -4.86 9.41 -2.48
CA ASP A 57 -4.57 9.52 -1.05
C ASP A 57 -3.07 9.71 -0.80
N LEU A 58 -2.70 10.56 0.16
CA LEU A 58 -1.33 10.77 0.60
C LEU A 58 -0.71 9.50 1.20
N PHE A 59 -1.56 8.65 1.76
CA PHE A 59 -1.18 7.43 2.46
C PHE A 59 -1.41 6.20 1.59
N ALA A 60 -0.63 5.14 1.82
CA ALA A 60 -0.90 3.85 1.19
C ALA A 60 -2.23 3.26 1.69
N HIS A 61 -2.84 2.39 0.89
CA HIS A 61 -4.03 1.64 1.28
C HIS A 61 -3.63 0.20 1.56
N VAL A 62 -3.92 -0.25 2.78
CA VAL A 62 -3.61 -1.58 3.25
C VAL A 62 -4.90 -2.26 3.69
N VAL A 63 -5.09 -3.48 3.25
CA VAL A 63 -6.19 -4.34 3.72
C VAL A 63 -5.63 -5.34 4.71
N SER A 64 -6.15 -5.34 5.94
CA SER A 64 -5.92 -6.40 6.91
C SER A 64 -6.93 -7.51 6.65
N TRP A 65 -6.46 -8.71 6.30
CA TRP A 65 -7.31 -9.86 6.04
C TRP A 65 -6.63 -11.16 6.46
N GLN A 66 -7.33 -12.02 7.20
CA GLN A 66 -6.82 -13.33 7.66
C GLN A 66 -5.42 -13.27 8.33
N GLY A 67 -5.16 -12.22 9.11
CA GLY A 67 -3.90 -12.02 9.83
C GLY A 67 -2.73 -11.51 8.96
N GLU A 68 -2.99 -11.13 7.72
CA GLU A 68 -2.01 -10.60 6.78
C GLU A 68 -2.35 -9.15 6.39
N PHE A 69 -1.31 -8.36 6.09
CA PHE A 69 -1.46 -6.99 5.60
C PHE A 69 -1.16 -6.91 4.11
N TYR A 70 -2.17 -6.61 3.32
CA TYR A 70 -2.07 -6.54 1.86
C TYR A 70 -1.96 -5.09 1.39
N LEU A 71 -0.84 -4.74 0.76
CA LEU A 71 -0.64 -3.44 0.13
C LEU A 71 -1.45 -3.37 -1.16
N GLU A 72 -2.61 -2.73 -1.09
CA GLU A 72 -3.56 -2.59 -2.19
C GLU A 72 -3.20 -1.41 -3.11
N ASP A 73 -2.81 -0.29 -2.49
CA ASP A 73 -2.37 0.92 -3.20
C ASP A 73 -1.17 1.57 -2.51
N GLY A 74 -0.35 2.29 -3.28
CA GLY A 74 0.85 2.96 -2.81
C GLY A 74 2.13 2.12 -2.93
N LEU A 75 2.20 1.15 -3.85
CA LEU A 75 3.41 0.34 -4.07
C LEU A 75 4.66 1.20 -4.37
N HIS A 76 4.53 2.23 -5.19
CA HIS A 76 5.62 3.17 -5.48
C HIS A 76 6.10 3.92 -4.23
N ARG A 77 5.17 4.33 -3.35
CA ARG A 77 5.52 4.94 -2.06
C ARG A 77 6.26 3.98 -1.15
N ALA A 78 5.81 2.74 -1.06
CA ALA A 78 6.46 1.72 -0.25
C ALA A 78 7.88 1.43 -0.77
N LEU A 79 8.05 1.32 -2.09
CA LEU A 79 9.37 1.12 -2.70
C LEU A 79 10.27 2.35 -2.54
N ARG A 80 9.76 3.57 -2.74
CA ARG A 80 10.50 4.82 -2.51
C ARG A 80 10.95 4.94 -1.05
N ALA A 81 10.10 4.56 -0.09
CA ALA A 81 10.48 4.50 1.33
C ALA A 81 11.62 3.50 1.56
N ALA A 82 11.53 2.30 0.98
CA ALA A 82 12.57 1.28 1.10
C ALA A 82 13.91 1.73 0.49
N LEU A 83 13.89 2.35 -0.69
CA LEU A 83 15.07 2.91 -1.37
C LEU A 83 15.73 4.01 -0.52
N GLN A 84 14.94 4.79 0.21
CA GLN A 84 15.41 5.79 1.17
C GLN A 84 15.81 5.19 2.53
N GLN A 85 16.02 3.87 2.63
CA GLN A 85 16.39 3.16 3.86
C GLN A 85 15.37 3.30 5.01
N ARG A 86 14.11 3.62 4.72
CA ARG A 86 13.02 3.60 5.71
C ARG A 86 12.46 2.19 5.82
N GLN A 87 12.17 1.76 7.05
CA GLN A 87 11.57 0.45 7.34
C GLN A 87 10.04 0.47 7.42
N THR A 88 9.46 1.67 7.43
CA THR A 88 8.03 1.89 7.64
C THR A 88 7.46 2.88 6.64
N LEU A 89 6.14 2.83 6.45
CA LEU A 89 5.36 3.82 5.72
C LEU A 89 4.08 4.13 6.50
N HIS A 90 3.47 5.28 6.20
CA HIS A 90 2.12 5.58 6.66
C HIS A 90 1.10 4.99 5.69
N ALA A 91 0.15 4.24 6.24
CA ALA A 91 -0.91 3.59 5.51
C ALA A 91 -2.24 3.73 6.25
N ARG A 92 -3.33 3.79 5.50
CA ARG A 92 -4.68 3.59 6.01
C ARG A 92 -4.98 2.11 5.96
N VAL A 93 -5.52 1.58 7.04
CA VAL A 93 -5.73 0.13 7.19
C VAL A 93 -7.23 -0.12 7.22
N LEU A 94 -7.73 -0.81 6.20
CA LEU A 94 -9.08 -1.34 6.19
C LEU A 94 -9.04 -2.76 6.77
N GLU A 95 -9.79 -2.99 7.85
CA GLU A 95 -9.97 -4.33 8.39
C GLU A 95 -11.15 -5.02 7.68
N LEU A 96 -10.87 -6.11 6.98
CA LEU A 96 -11.87 -7.02 6.45
C LEU A 96 -11.81 -8.29 7.31
N GLY A 97 -12.97 -8.72 7.81
CA GLY A 97 -13.11 -9.78 8.81
C GLY A 97 -13.73 -11.05 8.25
#